data_AF-A0A767WBV3-F1
#
_entry.id   AF-A0A767WBV3-F1
#
_cell.length_a   1.000
_cell.length_b   1.000
_cell.length_c   1.000
_cell.angle_alpha   90.00
_cell.angle_beta   90.00
_cell.angle_gamma   90.00
#
_symmetry.space_group_name_H-M   'P 1'
#
loop_
_entity.id
_entity.type
_entity.pdbx_description
1 polymer ?
#
loop_
_entity_poly.entity_id
_entity_poly.type
_entity_poly.pdbx_seq_one_letter_code
_entity_poly.pdbx_strand_id
1 'polypeptide(L)' 'MAHELQLIKQSSGILIPATPETSDILQSKIKLGAVLVAEFRQVRNPAFHR' A
#
# COMPACT_ATOMS: atom_id res chain seq x y z
N MET A 1 8.26 7.15 -13.81
CA MET A 1 7.12 6.20 -13.71
C MET A 1 6.61 6.27 -12.28
N ALA A 2 5.34 6.62 -12.05
CA ALA A 2 4.76 6.59 -10.71
C ALA A 2 4.49 5.13 -10.32
N HIS A 3 4.77 4.76 -9.07
CA HIS A 3 4.41 3.45 -8.54
C HIS A 3 3.13 3.57 -7.73
N GLU A 4 2.14 2.75 -8.04
CA GLU A 4 0.90 2.67 -7.27
C GLU A 4 1.08 1.66 -6.13
N LEU A 5 0.85 2.10 -4.89
CA LEU A 5 0.87 1.23 -3.72
C LEU A 5 -0.55 0.84 -3.35
N GLN A 6 -0.84 -0.45 -3.34
CA GLN A 6 -2.14 -0.96 -2.92
C GLN A 6 -2.07 -1.35 -1.45
N LEU A 7 -2.82 -0.64 -0.61
CA LEU A 7 -2.79 -0.80 0.84
C LEU A 7 -4.18 -1.10 1.39
N ILE A 8 -4.23 -1.97 2.39
CA ILE A 8 -5.46 -2.26 3.16
C ILE A 8 -5.32 -1.62 4.53
N LYS A 9 -6.34 -0.87 4.93
CA LYS A 9 -6.46 -0.35 6.29
C LYS A 9 -6.95 -1.47 7.22
N GLN A 10 -6.11 -1.89 8.15
CA GLN A 10 -6.54 -2.72 9.27
C GLN A 10 -7.35 -1.91 10.28
N SER A 11 -8.15 -2.60 11.10
CA SER A 11 -8.98 -2.01 12.15
C SER A 11 -8.19 -1.16 13.15
N SER A 12 -6.91 -1.48 13.35
CA SER A 12 -5.96 -0.72 14.18
C SER A 12 -5.53 0.63 13.58
N GLY A 13 -5.97 0.96 12.37
CA GLY A 13 -5.54 2.16 11.65
C GLY A 13 -4.22 2.01 10.90
N ILE A 14 -3.59 0.84 10.96
CA ILE A 14 -2.34 0.51 10.25
C ILE A 14 -2.66 0.18 8.79
N LEU A 15 -1.85 0.69 7.86
CA LEU A 15 -1.88 0.32 6.45
C LEU A 15 -0.94 -0.86 6.22
N ILE A 16 -1.47 -1.95 5.65
CA ILE A 16 -0.68 -3.14 5.27
C ILE A 16 -0.67 -3.31 3.74
N PRO A 17 0.37 -3.94 3.16
CA PRO A 17 0.39 -4.24 1.73
C PRO A 17 -0.81 -5.11 1.33
N ALA A 18 -1.50 -4.73 0.25
CA ALA A 18 -2.59 -5.51 -0.34
C ALA A 18 -2.08 -6.55 -1.36
N THR A 19 -0.90 -6.32 -1.94
CA THR A 19 -0.31 -7.17 -2.98
C THR A 19 1.17 -7.49 -2.73
N PRO A 20 1.70 -8.60 -3.27
CA PRO A 20 3.12 -8.92 -3.20
C PRO A 20 4.03 -7.82 -3.77
N GLU A 21 3.62 -7.18 -4.87
CA GLU A 21 4.38 -6.11 -5.52
C GLU A 21 4.50 -4.89 -4.61
N THR A 22 3.40 -4.54 -3.91
CA THR A 22 3.43 -3.44 -2.93
C THR A 22 4.37 -3.78 -1.77
N SER A 23 4.37 -5.04 -1.33
CA SER A 23 5.26 -5.50 -0.27
C SER A 23 6.74 -5.42 -0.69
N ASP A 24 7.07 -5.84 -1.91
CA ASP A 24 8.44 -5.75 -2.43
C ASP A 24 8.91 -4.29 -2.52
N ILE A 25 8.09 -3.39 -3.06
CA ILE A 25 8.46 -1.97 -3.16
C ILE A 25 8.75 -1.38 -1.76
N LEU A 26 7.88 -1.64 -0.78
CA LEU A 26 8.03 -1.13 0.58
C LEU A 26 9.28 -1.68 1.29
N GLN A 27 9.68 -2.93 1.01
CA GLN A 27 10.80 -3.58 1.70
C GLN A 27 12.14 -3.43 0.98
N SER A 28 12.15 -3.46 -0.36
CA SER A 28 13.38 -3.49 -1.16
C SER A 28 13.75 -2.15 -1.78
N LYS A 29 12.77 -1.24 -1.99
CA LYS A 29 13.00 0.06 -2.65
C LYS A 29 12.93 1.25 -1.70
N ILE A 30 12.15 1.14 -0.62
CA ILE A 30 11.92 2.24 0.33
C ILE A 30 12.75 2.00 1.58
N LYS A 31 13.62 2.97 1.90
CA LYS A 31 14.48 2.90 3.09
C LYS A 31 13.74 3.38 4.33
N LEU A 32 14.16 2.86 5.49
CA LEU A 32 13.76 3.38 6.79
C LEU A 32 14.11 4.88 6.89
N GLY A 33 13.15 5.69 7.34
CA GLY A 33 13.28 7.15 7.40
C GLY A 33 12.97 7.90 6.09
N ALA A 34 12.63 7.21 5.00
CA ALA A 34 12.16 7.86 3.79
C ALA A 34 10.77 8.49 3.98
N VAL A 35 10.55 9.65 3.37
CA VAL A 35 9.24 10.33 3.32
C VAL A 35 8.59 10.02 1.98
N LEU A 36 7.38 9.47 2.02
CA LEU A 36 6.57 9.17 0.84
C LEU A 36 5.48 10.23 0.67
N VAL A 37 5.31 10.72 -0.55
CA VAL A 37 4.22 11.64 -0.92
C VAL A 37 3.46 11.00 -2.08
N ALA A 38 2.15 10.86 -1.93
CA ALA A 38 1.29 10.24 -2.93
C ALA A 38 -0.13 10.82 -2.86
N GLU A 39 -0.88 10.69 -3.95
CA GLU A 39 -2.32 10.87 -3.95
C GLU A 39 -3.00 9.62 -3.39
N PHE A 40 -3.81 9.77 -2.35
CA PHE A 40 -4.57 8.66 -1.78
C PHE A 40 -5.95 8.59 -2.45
N ARG A 41 -6.32 7.39 -2.92
CA ARG A 41 -7.65 7.11 -3.47
C ARG A 41 -8.22 5.88 -2.79
N GLN A 42 -9.48 5.94 -2.37
CA GLN A 42 -10.18 4.79 -1.84
C GLN A 42 -10.65 3.91 -2.99
N VAL A 43 -10.08 2.71 -3.09
CA VAL A 43 -10.46 1.69 -4.08
C VAL A 43 -11.32 0.62 -3.42
N ARG A 44 -12.23 0.02 -4.18
CA ARG A 44 -12.98 -1.16 -3.71
C ARG A 44 -12.00 -2.31 -3.52
N ASN A 45 -12.07 -3.00 -2.38
CA ASN A 45 -11.24 -4.16 -2.13
C ASN A 45 -11.90 -5.39 -2.75
N PRO A 46 -11.36 -5.98 -3.83
CA PRO A 46 -11.99 -7.12 -4.51
C PRO A 46 -12.21 -8.34 -3.61
N ALA A 47 -11.39 -8.50 -2.55
CA ALA A 47 -11.49 -9.63 -1.63
C ALA A 47 -12.81 -9.67 -0.83
N PHE A 48 -13.49 -8.53 -0.66
CA PHE A 48 -14.75 -8.43 0.07
C PHE A 48 -15.99 -8.47 -0.83
N HIS A 49 -15.83 -8.67 -2.14
CA HIS A 49 -16.91 -8.56 -3.13
C HIS A 49 -17.23 -9.91 -3.82
N ARG A 50 -16.99 -11.04 -3.13
CA ARG A 50 -17.50 -12.35 -3.55
C ARG A 50 -18.99 -12.48 -3.31
#